data_AF-A0A2V9DGD0-F1
#
_entry.id   AF-A0A2V9DGD0-F1
#
_cell.length_a   1.000
_cell.length_b   1.000
_cell.length_c   1.000
_cell.angle_alpha   90.00
_cell.angle_beta   90.00
_cell.angle_gamma   90.00
#
_symmetry.space_group_name_H-M   'P 1'
#
loop_
_entity.id
_entity.type
_entity.pdbx_description
1 polymer ?
#
loop_
_entity_poly.entity_id
_entity_poly.type
_entity_poly.pdbx_seq_one_letter_code
_entity_poly.pdbx_strand_id
1 'polypeptide(L)'
;MRPWRCRSCERRFYALAVPLAYQKYAHCERCGNLDLQRISGDHVTEGWLLWLFRLLHLPAYRCAPCRYRFFSLRLYRRIPTIHSESPTT
;
A
#
# COMPACT_ATOMS: atom_id res chain seq x y z
N MET A 1 -9.53 -19.96 -20.11
CA MET A 1 -10.32 -19.98 -18.85
C MET A 1 -9.67 -19.07 -17.81
N ARG A 2 -10.43 -18.45 -16.91
CA ARG A 2 -9.95 -17.60 -15.80
C ARG A 2 -10.19 -18.33 -14.47
N PRO A 3 -9.17 -19.01 -13.90
CA PRO A 3 -9.38 -20.00 -12.83
C PRO A 3 -9.66 -19.37 -11.45
N TRP A 4 -9.34 -18.10 -11.25
CA TRP A 4 -9.50 -17.42 -9.96
C TRP A 4 -10.80 -16.62 -9.93
N ARG A 5 -11.50 -16.60 -8.79
CA ARG A 5 -12.76 -15.87 -8.59
C ARG A 5 -12.66 -14.97 -7.37
N CYS A 6 -13.03 -13.69 -7.51
CA CYS A 6 -13.12 -12.78 -6.37
C CYS A 6 -14.32 -13.15 -5.50
N ARG A 7 -14.17 -13.24 -4.17
CA ARG A 7 -15.31 -13.52 -3.27
C ARG A 7 -16.30 -12.37 -3.12
N SER A 8 -15.84 -11.12 -3.26
CA SER A 8 -16.69 -9.95 -3.03
C SER A 8 -17.57 -9.59 -4.23
N CYS A 9 -17.06 -9.73 -5.46
CA CYS A 9 -17.78 -9.35 -6.68
C CYS A 9 -17.96 -10.51 -7.66
N GLU A 10 -17.59 -11.72 -7.26
CA GLU A 10 -17.72 -12.97 -8.02
C GLU A 10 -17.00 -13.03 -9.37
N ARG A 11 -16.25 -11.98 -9.74
CA ARG A 11 -15.63 -11.85 -11.06
C ARG A 11 -14.42 -12.75 -11.19
N ARG A 12 -14.28 -13.40 -12.36
CA ARG A 12 -13.16 -14.31 -12.67
C ARG A 12 -11.96 -13.58 -13.27
N PHE A 13 -10.75 -13.95 -12.85
CA PHE A 13 -9.48 -13.33 -13.25
C PHE A 13 -8.32 -14.35 -13.37
N TYR A 14 -7.18 -13.90 -13.92
CA TYR A 14 -5.92 -14.67 -13.95
C TYR A 14 -5.08 -14.39 -12.71
N ALA A 15 -4.45 -15.40 -12.12
CA ALA A 15 -3.63 -15.25 -10.91
C ALA A 15 -2.67 -14.04 -10.98
N LEU A 16 -1.98 -13.91 -12.12
CA LEU A 16 -0.98 -12.88 -12.37
C LEU A 16 -1.56 -11.47 -12.55
N ALA A 17 -2.84 -11.34 -12.93
CA ALA A 17 -3.45 -10.04 -13.17
C ALA A 17 -3.49 -9.18 -11.89
N VAL A 18 -3.62 -9.82 -10.73
CA VAL A 18 -3.71 -9.16 -9.43
C VAL A 18 -2.36 -8.57 -8.98
N PRO A 19 -1.26 -9.32 -8.84
CA PRO A 19 0.03 -8.75 -8.47
C PRO A 19 0.52 -7.72 -9.50
N LEU A 20 0.27 -7.92 -10.80
CA LEU A 20 0.63 -6.95 -11.83
C LEU A 20 -0.13 -5.63 -11.69
N ALA A 21 -1.43 -5.69 -11.36
CA ALA A 21 -2.20 -4.48 -11.06
C ALA A 21 -1.68 -3.77 -9.80
N TYR A 22 -1.24 -4.54 -8.79
CA TYR A 22 -0.75 -4.00 -7.53
C TYR A 22 0.61 -3.29 -7.61
N GLN A 23 1.46 -3.61 -8.59
CA GLN A 23 2.76 -2.96 -8.81
C GLN A 23 2.66 -1.43 -9.00
N LYS A 24 1.52 -0.93 -9.51
CA LYS A 24 1.29 0.50 -9.73
C LYS A 24 1.02 1.28 -8.44
N TYR A 25 0.67 0.58 -7.36
CA TYR A 25 0.31 1.18 -6.09
C TYR A 25 1.48 1.15 -5.11
N ALA A 26 1.50 2.14 -4.22
CA ALA A 26 2.46 2.17 -3.13
C ALA A 26 2.23 0.98 -2.20
N HIS A 27 3.30 0.26 -1.87
CA HIS A 27 3.32 -0.82 -0.89
C HIS A 27 4.57 -0.70 -0.04
N CYS A 28 4.54 -1.27 1.16
CA CYS A 28 5.68 -1.30 2.04
C CYS A 28 6.81 -2.16 1.46
N GLU A 29 8.01 -1.60 1.30
CA GLU A 29 9.17 -2.33 0.78
C GLU A 29 9.63 -3.46 1.72
N ARG A 30 9.32 -3.36 3.02
CA ARG A 30 9.75 -4.35 4.03
C ARG A 30 8.82 -5.55 4.15
N CYS A 31 7.51 -5.36 4.05
CA CYS A 31 6.52 -6.42 4.29
C CYS A 31 5.49 -6.62 3.16
N GLY A 32 5.57 -5.82 2.09
CA GLY A 32 4.65 -5.89 0.95
C GLY A 32 3.23 -5.42 1.22
N ASN A 33 2.91 -4.96 2.44
CA ASN A 33 1.55 -4.52 2.76
C ASN A 33 1.18 -3.21 2.04
N LEU A 34 -0.07 -3.13 1.59
CA LEU A 34 -0.69 -2.00 0.93
C LEU A 34 -1.39 -1.05 1.92
N ASP A 35 -1.54 -1.46 3.19
CA ASP A 35 -2.07 -0.63 4.27
C ASP A 35 -1.04 0.41 4.72
N LEU A 36 -1.06 1.54 4.03
CA LEU A 36 -0.17 2.67 4.21
C LEU A 36 -0.92 3.89 4.73
N GLN A 37 -0.30 4.61 5.64
CA GLN A 37 -0.72 5.92 6.13
C GLN A 37 0.16 6.99 5.50
N ARG A 38 -0.45 7.98 4.86
CA ARG A 38 0.29 9.15 4.38
C ARG A 38 0.74 9.99 5.56
N ILE A 39 2.02 10.35 5.60
CA ILE A 39 2.65 11.15 6.66
C ILE A 39 3.37 12.35 6.01
N SER A 40 3.77 13.35 6.81
CA SER A 40 4.65 14.41 6.31
C SER A 40 6.05 13.86 6.03
N GLY A 41 6.73 14.44 5.03
CA GLY A 41 8.11 14.07 4.68
C GLY A 41 9.13 14.32 5.78
N ASP A 42 8.79 15.15 6.78
CA ASP A 42 9.64 15.45 7.93
C ASP A 42 9.79 14.26 8.88
N HIS A 43 8.80 13.35 8.90
CA HIS A 43 8.82 12.16 9.76
C HIS A 43 9.65 11.00 9.21
N VAL A 44 10.12 11.09 7.96
CA VAL A 44 11.04 10.11 7.37
C VAL A 44 12.46 10.56 7.69
N THR A 45 13.14 9.77 8.50
CA THR A 45 14.49 10.04 9.03
C THR A 45 15.56 9.16 8.39
N GLU A 46 15.17 8.17 7.58
CA GLU A 46 16.07 7.18 7.00
C GLU A 46 16.06 7.26 5.47
N GLY A 47 17.25 7.31 4.86
CA GLY A 47 17.43 7.31 3.41
C GLY A 47 18.58 8.22 2.95
N TRP A 48 19.23 7.86 1.85
CA TRP A 48 20.38 8.63 1.33
C TRP A 48 19.96 9.92 0.60
N LEU A 49 18.70 10.00 0.13
CA LEU A 49 18.16 11.11 -0.67
C LEU A 49 17.07 11.92 0.06
N LEU A 50 17.04 11.89 1.40
CA LEU A 50 16.01 12.55 2.20
C LEU A 50 15.84 14.03 1.85
N TRP A 51 16.94 14.77 1.73
CA TRP A 51 16.91 16.20 1.43
C TRP A 51 16.31 16.47 0.04
N LEU A 52 16.70 15.67 -0.96
CA LEU A 52 16.17 15.78 -2.32
C LEU A 52 14.66 15.46 -2.33
N PHE A 53 14.24 14.40 -1.66
CA PHE A 53 12.82 14.02 -1.61
C PHE A 53 11.95 15.02 -0.84
N ARG A 54 12.49 15.67 0.20
CA ARG A 54 11.83 16.78 0.88
C ARG A 54 11.69 18.00 -0.03
N LEU A 55 12.76 18.35 -0.76
CA LEU A 55 12.74 19.46 -1.71
C LEU A 55 11.68 19.25 -2.81
N LEU A 56 11.57 18.03 -3.34
CA LEU A 56 10.56 17.64 -4.32
C LEU A 56 9.16 17.42 -3.74
N HIS A 57 8.94 17.64 -2.44
CA HIS A 57 7.65 17.41 -1.76
C HIS A 57 7.08 16.01 -2.03
N LEU A 58 7.95 15.00 -2.08
CA LEU A 58 7.50 13.64 -2.36
C LEU A 58 6.57 13.14 -1.25
N PRO A 59 5.54 12.35 -1.61
CA PRO A 59 4.66 11.79 -0.61
C PRO A 59 5.44 10.76 0.23
N ALA A 60 5.34 10.93 1.54
CA ALA A 60 5.86 10.00 2.52
C ALA A 60 4.74 9.10 3.06
N TYR A 61 5.10 7.84 3.31
CA TYR A 61 4.20 6.82 3.80
C TYR A 61 4.78 6.11 5.00
N ARG A 62 3.88 5.71 5.90
CA ARG A 62 4.14 4.82 7.03
C ARG A 62 3.30 3.57 6.87
N CYS A 63 3.92 2.40 6.92
CA CYS A 63 3.17 1.15 6.94
C CYS A 63 2.47 0.95 8.29
N ALA A 64 1.17 0.63 8.29
CA ALA A 64 0.41 0.43 9.52
C ALA A 64 0.95 -0.73 10.40
N PRO A 65 1.17 -1.96 9.90
CA PRO A 65 1.66 -3.07 10.72
C PRO A 65 3.12 -2.95 11.16
N CYS A 66 4.06 -2.71 10.23
CA CYS A 66 5.49 -2.75 10.55
C CYS A 66 6.09 -1.38 10.90
N ARG A 67 5.30 -0.30 10.81
CA ARG A 67 5.69 1.09 11.12
C ARG A 67 6.87 1.64 10.31
N TYR A 68 7.31 0.92 9.27
CA TYR A 68 8.36 1.36 8.37
C TYR A 68 7.93 2.62 7.61
N ARG A 69 8.82 3.60 7.52
CA ARG A 69 8.59 4.92 6.91
C ARG A 69 9.44 5.06 5.66
N PHE A 70 8.84 5.49 4.57
CA PHE A 70 9.53 5.58 3.28
C PHE A 70 8.86 6.61 2.38
N PHE A 71 9.59 7.08 1.36
CA PHE A 71 9.04 7.91 0.28
C PHE A 71 8.59 7.01 -0.87
N SER A 72 7.49 7.35 -1.54
CA SER A 72 7.11 6.66 -2.77
C SER A 72 6.37 7.58 -3.73
N LEU A 73 6.66 7.44 -5.01
CA LEU A 73 5.95 8.11 -6.11
C LEU A 73 4.76 7.29 -6.64
N ARG A 74 4.60 6.05 -6.17
CA ARG A 74 3.51 5.17 -6.63
C ARG A 74 2.15 5.68 -6.16
N LEU A 75 1.10 5.27 -6.86
CA LEU A 75 -0.27 5.70 -6.56
C LEU A 75 -0.67 5.24 -5.16
N TYR A 76 -1.10 6.19 -4.33
CA TYR A 76 -1.67 5.85 -3.03
C TYR A 76 -3.08 5.29 -3.23
N ARG A 77 -3.30 4.07 -2.73
CA ARG A 77 -4.62 3.50 -2.59
C ARG A 77 -4.79 3.04 -1.16
N ARG A 78 -5.63 3.75 -0.40
CA ARG A 78 -6.08 3.24 0.89
C ARG A 78 -6.94 2.01 0.61
N ILE A 79 -6.47 0.85 1.05
CA ILE A 79 -7.31 -0.34 1.10
C ILE A 79 -8.11 -0.23 2.39
N PRO A 80 -9.45 -0.10 2.34
CA PRO A 80 -10.23 -0.19 3.56
C PRO A 80 -9.95 -1.55 4.17
N THR A 81 -9.49 -1.57 5.43
CA THR A 81 -9.43 -2.82 6.17
C THR A 81 -10.86 -3.33 6.22
N ILE A 82 -11.09 -4.55 5.72
CA ILE A 82 -12.35 -5.25 5.96
C ILE A 82 -12.29 -5.60 7.44
N HIS A 83 -12.61 -4.65 8.32
CA HIS A 83 -13.00 -4.99 9.67
C HIS A 83 -14.21 -5.87 9.48
N SER A 84 -14.02 -7.16 9.75
CA SER A 84 -15.14 -8.05 9.98
C SER A 84 -15.78 -7.48 11.24
N GLU A 85 -16.85 -6.71 11.10
CA GLU A 85 -17.83 -6.61 12.18
C GLU A 85 -18.26 -8.04 12.45
N SER A 86 -17.62 -8.67 13.44
CA SER A 86 -18.23 -9.83 14.08
C SER A 86 -19.52 -9.30 14.65
N PRO A 87 -20.71 -9.79 14.24
CA PRO A 87 -21.91 -9.49 14.99
C PRO A 87 -21.68 -9.99 16.41
N THR A 88 -21.56 -9.07 17.35
CA THR A 88 -21.70 -9.35 18.78
C THR A 88 -23.14 -9.80 18.97
N THR A 89 -23.32 -11.11 19.14
CA THR A 89 -24.53 -11.73 19.68
C THR A 89 -24.60 -11.51 21.17
#